data_AF-A0A955YST4-F1
#
_entry.id   AF-A0A955YST4-F1
#
_cell.length_a   1.000
_cell.length_b   1.000
_cell.length_c   1.000
_cell.angle_alpha   90.00
_cell.angle_beta   90.00
_cell.angle_gamma   90.00
#
_symmetry.space_group_name_H-M   'P 1'
#
loop_
_entity.id
_entity.type
_entity.pdbx_description
1 polymer ?
#
loop_
_entity_poly.entity_id
_entity_poly.type
_entity_poly.pdbx_seq_one_letter_code
_entity_poly.pdbx_strand_id
1 'polypeptide(L)'
;MMEIGTLSEIAISEGKVTLVAQLSSPSEDLKGETAQRIRAALESVGVTEADVTWKIQVPPREVLGNDPIPGVRNVVLVMSGKGGVGKSTVATNLALALKRIG
;
A
#
# COMPACT_ATOMS: atom_id res chain seq x y z
N MET A 1 -13.66 10.14 -2.37
CA MET A 1 -13.78 8.79 -2.95
C MET A 1 -12.35 8.29 -3.10
N MET A 2 -11.93 7.31 -2.30
CA MET A 2 -10.54 6.84 -2.31
C MET A 2 -10.38 5.91 -3.52
N GLU A 3 -9.58 6.28 -4.52
CA GLU A 3 -9.17 5.34 -5.57
C GLU A 3 -8.14 4.38 -4.95
N ILE A 4 -8.59 3.16 -4.62
CA ILE A 4 -7.78 2.17 -3.90
C ILE A 4 -6.80 1.45 -4.83
N GLY A 5 -6.92 1.65 -6.14
CA GLY A 5 -6.04 1.01 -7.10
C GLY A 5 -6.53 1.17 -8.52
N THR A 6 -5.61 1.04 -9.47
CA THR A 6 -5.91 1.00 -10.91
C THR A 6 -5.83 -0.44 -11.39
N LEU A 7 -6.81 -0.87 -12.18
CA LEU A 7 -6.72 -2.12 -12.92
C LEU A 7 -5.97 -1.85 -14.23
N SER A 8 -4.95 -2.66 -14.49
CA SER A 8 -4.08 -2.57 -15.66
C SER A 8 -3.94 -3.95 -16.28
N GLU A 9 -3.64 -4.01 -17.59
CA GLU A 9 -3.34 -5.25 -18.31
C GLU A 9 -4.40 -6.35 -18.09
N ILE A 10 -5.54 -6.23 -18.77
CA ILE A 10 -6.61 -7.24 -18.71
C ILE A 10 -6.51 -8.14 -19.94
N ALA A 11 -6.38 -9.45 -19.71
CA ALA A 11 -6.41 -10.48 -20.73
C ALA A 11 -7.55 -11.47 -20.44
N ILE A 12 -8.23 -11.90 -21.50
CA ILE A 12 -9.33 -12.86 -21.42
C ILE A 12 -9.00 -14.01 -22.35
N SER A 13 -8.99 -15.24 -21.83
CA SER A 13 -8.78 -16.45 -22.61
C SER A 13 -9.68 -17.56 -22.10
N GLU A 14 -10.50 -18.15 -22.98
CA GLU A 14 -11.33 -19.33 -22.69
C GLU A 14 -12.19 -19.23 -21.41
N GLY A 15 -12.70 -18.04 -21.08
CA GLY A 15 -13.53 -17.80 -19.88
C GLY A 15 -12.74 -17.52 -18.59
N LYS A 16 -11.42 -17.50 -18.68
CA LYS A 16 -10.50 -17.06 -17.63
C LYS A 16 -10.06 -15.62 -17.85
N VAL A 17 -10.08 -14.82 -16.80
CA VAL A 17 -9.57 -13.45 -16.81
C VAL A 17 -8.27 -13.37 -16.04
N THR A 18 -7.25 -12.77 -16.64
CA THR A 18 -6.02 -12.39 -15.96
C THR A 18 -5.93 -10.88 -15.94
N LEU A 19 -5.67 -10.31 -14.76
CA LEU A 19 -5.59 -8.86 -14.59
C LEU A 19 -4.49 -8.47 -13.62
N VAL A 20 -3.93 -7.29 -13.83
CA VAL A 20 -2.95 -6.70 -12.91
C VAL A 20 -3.62 -5.59 -12.10
N ALA A 21 -3.77 -5.82 -10.81
CA ALA A 21 -4.31 -4.83 -9.88
C ALA A 21 -3.16 -4.10 -9.18
N GLN A 22 -3.15 -2.78 -9.27
CA GLN A 22 -2.19 -1.95 -8.56
C GLN A 22 -2.81 -1.44 -7.26
N LEU A 23 -2.12 -1.60 -6.13
CA LEU A 23 -2.54 -1.03 -4.84
C LEU A 23 -1.50 -0.01 -4.34
N SER A 24 -2.00 1.01 -3.64
CA SER A 24 -1.17 2.04 -3.00
C SER A 24 -0.61 1.64 -1.63
N SER A 25 -0.94 0.43 -1.15
CA SER A 25 -0.57 -0.10 0.16
C SER A 25 -0.31 -1.60 0.11
N PRO A 26 0.69 -2.13 0.85
CA PRO A 26 0.97 -3.57 0.93
C PRO A 26 0.01 -4.34 1.86
N SER A 27 -1.09 -3.73 2.32
CA SER A 27 -2.06 -4.36 3.23
C SER A 27 -2.71 -5.60 2.60
N GLU A 28 -2.60 -6.74 3.30
CA GLU A 28 -3.28 -7.99 2.92
C GLU A 28 -4.80 -7.88 3.05
N ASP A 29 -5.30 -7.12 4.03
CA ASP A 29 -6.75 -6.87 4.18
C ASP A 29 -7.31 -6.15 2.95
N LEU A 30 -6.61 -5.11 2.47
CA LEU A 30 -7.01 -4.38 1.27
C LEU A 30 -6.93 -5.24 0.01
N LYS A 31 -5.92 -6.11 -0.11
CA LYS A 31 -5.86 -7.11 -1.20
C LYS A 31 -7.07 -8.04 -1.15
N GLY A 32 -7.41 -8.56 0.03
CA GLY A 32 -8.54 -9.46 0.24
C GLY A 32 -9.88 -8.81 -0.14
N GLU A 33 -10.14 -7.61 0.37
CA GLU A 33 -11.38 -6.86 0.07
C GLU A 33 -11.48 -6.53 -1.43
N THR A 34 -10.39 -6.07 -2.04
CA THR A 34 -10.37 -5.75 -3.47
C THR A 34 -10.54 -7.01 -4.32
N ALA A 35 -9.92 -8.14 -3.95
CA ALA A 35 -10.08 -9.42 -4.64
C ALA A 35 -11.53 -9.91 -4.63
N GLN A 36 -12.21 -9.78 -3.49
CA GLN A 36 -13.63 -10.15 -3.37
C GLN A 36 -14.51 -9.28 -4.27
N ARG A 37 -14.27 -7.96 -4.29
CA ARG A 37 -15.00 -7.04 -5.17
C ARG A 37 -14.78 -7.35 -6.65
N ILE A 38 -13.53 -7.66 -7.04
CA ILE A 38 -13.20 -8.07 -8.42
C ILE A 38 -13.90 -9.36 -8.80
N ARG A 39 -13.85 -10.40 -7.94
CA ARG A 39 -14.53 -11.67 -8.20
C ARG A 39 -16.03 -11.51 -8.34
N ALA A 40 -16.68 -10.80 -7.42
CA ALA A 40 -18.12 -10.57 -7.48
C ALA A 40 -18.54 -9.84 -8.78
N ALA A 41 -17.74 -8.87 -9.22
CA ALA A 41 -17.97 -8.17 -10.49
C ALA A 41 -17.80 -9.11 -11.70
N LEU A 42 -16.76 -9.95 -11.72
CA LEU A 42 -16.49 -10.88 -12.81
C LEU A 42 -17.51 -12.03 -12.89
N GLU A 43 -17.97 -12.53 -11.74
CA GLU A 43 -19.05 -13.53 -11.66
C GLU A 43 -20.34 -13.03 -12.33
N SER A 44 -20.68 -11.74 -12.14
CA SER A 44 -21.86 -11.14 -12.77
C SER A 44 -21.81 -11.09 -14.31
N VAL A 45 -20.62 -11.27 -14.89
CA VAL A 45 -20.38 -11.25 -16.34
C VAL A 45 -20.13 -12.67 -16.89
N GLY A 46 -20.22 -13.71 -16.05
CA GLY A 46 -20.09 -15.11 -16.45
C GLY A 46 -18.65 -15.63 -16.53
N VAL A 47 -17.70 -14.93 -15.92
CA VAL A 47 -16.30 -15.38 -15.81
C VAL A 47 -16.21 -16.42 -14.68
N THR A 48 -15.61 -17.57 -14.95
CA THR A 48 -15.50 -18.67 -13.98
C THR A 48 -14.20 -18.67 -13.20
N GLU A 49 -13.15 -18.05 -13.74
CA GLU A 49 -11.83 -18.02 -13.11
C GLU A 49 -11.15 -16.66 -13.31
N ALA A 50 -10.61 -16.11 -12.23
CA ALA A 50 -9.94 -14.82 -12.23
C ALA A 50 -8.60 -14.89 -11.49
N ASP A 51 -7.51 -14.67 -12.23
CA ASP A 51 -6.16 -14.54 -11.68
C ASP A 51 -5.77 -13.07 -11.57
N VAL A 52 -5.46 -12.65 -10.34
CA VAL A 52 -5.07 -11.27 -10.03
C VAL A 52 -3.60 -11.22 -9.64
N THR A 53 -2.82 -10.53 -10.46
CA THR A 53 -1.43 -10.19 -10.12
C THR A 53 -1.40 -8.83 -9.43
N TRP A 54 -0.76 -8.75 -8.27
CA TRP A 54 -0.71 -7.52 -7.47
C TRP A 54 0.58 -6.75 -7.71
N LYS A 55 0.47 -5.47 -8.10
CA LYS A 55 1.58 -4.50 -8.09
C LYS A 55 1.38 -3.54 -6.93
N ILE A 56 2.36 -3.41 -6.04
CA ILE A 56 2.29 -2.41 -4.96
C ILE A 56 3.10 -1.18 -5.38
N GLN A 57 2.45 -0.03 -5.44
CA GLN A 57 3.09 1.25 -5.68
C GLN A 57 2.65 2.25 -4.63
N VAL A 58 3.46 2.37 -3.57
CA VAL A 58 3.27 3.39 -2.55
C VAL A 58 3.66 4.75 -3.14
N PRO A 59 2.79 5.77 -3.10
CA PRO A 59 3.14 7.11 -3.56
C PRO A 59 4.38 7.61 -2.82
N PRO A 60 5.38 8.16 -3.54
CA PRO A 60 6.55 8.71 -2.89
C PRO A 60 6.18 9.95 -2.08
N ARG A 61 7.00 10.24 -1.06
CA ARG A 61 6.92 11.50 -0.33
C ARG A 61 7.16 12.67 -1.27
N GLU A 62 6.26 13.64 -1.29
CA GLU A 62 6.49 14.91 -1.98
C GLU A 62 7.59 15.71 -1.26
N VAL A 63 8.56 16.19 -2.03
CA VAL A 63 9.64 17.05 -1.55
C VAL A 63 9.37 18.47 -2.04
N LEU A 64 9.05 19.36 -1.12
CA LEU A 64 8.79 20.77 -1.41
C LEU A 64 10.08 21.60 -1.37
N GLY A 65 10.08 22.81 -1.94
CA GLY A 65 11.29 23.62 -2.09
C GLY A 65 11.99 24.01 -0.77
N ASN A 66 11.27 24.01 0.35
CA ASN A 66 11.80 24.30 1.69
C ASN A 66 11.93 23.05 2.58
N ASP A 67 11.97 21.86 1.99
CA ASP A 67 12.08 20.61 2.74
C ASP A 67 13.45 20.49 3.44
N PRO A 68 13.51 20.31 4.77
CA PRO A 68 14.77 20.23 5.49
C PRO A 68 15.52 18.91 5.27
N ILE A 69 14.88 17.89 4.70
CA ILE A 69 15.39 16.53 4.52
C ILE A 69 15.02 15.95 3.14
N PRO A 70 15.43 16.60 2.03
CA PRO A 70 14.97 16.24 0.68
C PRO A 70 15.40 14.84 0.23
N GLY A 71 16.48 14.29 0.80
CA GLY A 71 16.96 12.93 0.50
C GLY A 71 16.23 11.82 1.27
N VAL A 72 15.31 12.14 2.17
CA VAL A 72 14.62 11.16 3.02
C VAL A 72 13.32 10.70 2.35
N ARG A 73 13.23 9.39 2.06
CA ARG A 73 12.06 8.76 1.42
C ARG A 73 10.83 8.68 2.32
N ASN A 74 11.01 8.35 3.60
CA ASN A 74 9.92 8.09 4.55
C ASN A 74 10.16 8.85 5.85
N VAL A 75 9.10 9.44 6.42
CA VAL A 75 9.15 10.17 7.70
C VAL A 75 8.17 9.52 8.67
N VAL A 76 8.66 9.09 9.83
CA VAL A 76 7.83 8.54 10.92
C VAL A 76 7.74 9.58 12.03
N LEU A 77 6.53 10.08 12.29
CA LEU A 77 6.29 11.07 13.33
C LEU A 77 6.18 10.40 14.71
N VAL A 78 7.04 10.80 15.64
CA VAL A 78 6.99 10.37 17.05
C VAL A 78 6.54 11.55 17.91
N MET A 79 5.28 11.51 18.35
CA MET A 79 4.64 12.59 19.11
C MET A 79 4.33 12.15 20.55
N SER A 80 4.16 13.11 21.47
CA SER A 80 3.71 12.87 22.86
C SER A 80 2.63 13.87 23.19
N GLY A 81 1.42 13.38 23.46
CA GLY A 81 0.22 14.20 23.64
C GLY A 81 0.20 15.04 24.93
N LYS A 82 1.02 14.70 25.93
CA LYS A 82 1.31 15.53 27.13
C LYS A 82 2.81 15.49 27.43
N GLY A 83 3.31 16.51 28.12
CA GLY A 83 4.73 16.66 28.45
C GLY A 83 5.20 15.54 29.39
N GLY A 84 6.12 14.71 28.92
CA GLY A 84 6.71 13.65 29.74
C GLY A 84 7.49 12.59 28.94
N VAL A 85 8.78 12.85 28.72
CA VAL A 85 9.95 11.92 28.62
C VAL A 85 9.97 10.72 27.66
N GLY A 86 8.90 10.39 26.94
CA GLY A 86 8.90 9.20 26.06
C GLY A 86 9.46 9.41 24.66
N LYS A 87 9.37 10.62 24.09
CA LYS A 87 9.60 10.85 22.64
C LYS A 87 10.99 10.41 22.17
N SER A 88 12.05 10.94 22.80
CA SER A 88 13.43 10.63 22.39
C SER A 88 13.78 9.16 22.64
N THR A 89 13.29 8.58 23.74
CA THR A 89 13.49 7.17 24.07
C THR A 89 12.81 6.26 23.03
N VAL A 90 11.56 6.54 22.68
CA VAL A 90 10.82 5.80 21.64
C VAL A 90 11.47 5.97 20.28
N ALA A 91 11.85 7.19 19.90
CA ALA A 91 12.52 7.46 18.64
C ALA A 91 13.85 6.69 18.52
N THR A 92 14.67 6.69 19.57
CA THR A 92 15.95 5.95 19.60
C THR A 92 15.74 4.44 19.53
N ASN A 93 14.81 3.89 20.31
CA ASN A 93 14.53 2.44 20.26
C ASN A 93 13.94 2.02 18.91
N LEU A 94 13.06 2.83 18.32
CA LEU A 94 12.52 2.60 17.00
C LEU A 94 13.63 2.60 15.94
N ALA A 95 14.53 3.58 15.98
CA ALA A 95 15.66 3.65 15.05
C ALA A 95 16.57 2.42 15.18
N LEU A 96 16.87 1.97 16.41
CA LEU A 96 17.67 0.78 16.65
C LEU A 96 16.96 -0.50 16.16
N ALA A 97 15.65 -0.60 16.37
CA ALA A 97 14.85 -1.72 15.89
C ALA A 97 14.82 -1.79 14.36
N LEU A 98 14.54 -0.66 13.68
CA LEU A 98 14.57 -0.56 12.21
C LEU A 98 15.95 -0.95 11.65
N LYS A 99 17.04 -0.45 12.26
CA LYS A 99 18.40 -0.84 11.87
C LYS A 99 18.66 -2.34 11.99
N ARG A 100 18.04 -3.01 12.96
CA ARG A 100 18.22 -4.46 13.18
C ARG A 100 17.43 -5.31 12.19
N ILE A 101 16.23 -4.88 11.80
CA ILE A 101 15.36 -5.67 10.91
C ILE A 101 15.69 -5.49 9.42
N GLY A 102 16.38 -4.40 9.05
CA GLY A 102 16.74 -4.09 7.66
C GLY A 102 15.61 -3.42 6.89
#